data_AF-A0A4R1KQC1-F1
#
_entry.id   AF-A0A4R1KQC1-F1
#
_cell.length_a   1.000
_cell.length_b   1.000
_cell.length_c   1.000
_cell.angle_alpha   90.00
_cell.angle_beta   90.00
_cell.angle_gamma   90.00
#
_symmetry.space_group_name_H-M   'P 1'
#
loop_
_entity.id
_entity.type
_entity.pdbx_description
1 polymer ?
#
loop_
_entity_poly.entity_id
_entity_poly.type
_entity_poly.pdbx_seq_one_letter_code
_entity_poly.pdbx_strand_id
1 'polypeptide(L)'
;MTAGIEITDTELKFTEFPSKETGIAKYCKSFRLKLNEIKLIGISPRLVLDDECIFILVIDKSEKIHLISDHVMGTKGLESFEKYFGLESIQEEWSKLEYDDHYGKIDKVIYPKEKYWNDLFDKDWKLKIRTLYSWIKPKSFYGNLNKKNVG
;
A
#
# COMPACT_ATOMS: atom_id res chain seq x y z
N MET A 1 12.79 9.88 16.63
CA MET A 1 12.47 10.08 15.20
C MET A 1 10.96 10.05 15.09
N THR A 2 10.36 10.93 14.30
CA THR A 2 8.90 10.97 14.11
C THR A 2 8.48 9.85 13.16
N ALA A 3 7.45 9.09 13.52
CA ALA A 3 6.86 8.07 12.65
C ALA A 3 6.19 8.72 11.42
N GLY A 4 6.10 7.98 10.32
CA GLY A 4 5.47 8.45 9.08
C GLY A 4 6.39 8.42 7.87
N ILE A 5 6.04 9.21 6.86
CA ILE A 5 6.73 9.28 5.58
C ILE A 5 7.64 10.51 5.53
N GLU A 6 8.88 10.28 5.10
CA GLU A 6 9.84 11.31 4.75
C GLU A 6 10.27 11.06 3.30
N ILE A 7 10.05 12.04 2.42
CA ILE A 7 10.48 12.00 1.03
C ILE A 7 11.47 13.12 0.77
N THR A 8 12.58 12.76 0.12
CA THR A 8 13.64 13.69 -0.29
C THR A 8 13.71 13.71 -1.82
N ASP A 9 14.70 14.38 -2.40
CA ASP A 9 14.89 14.38 -3.86
C ASP A 9 15.31 13.01 -4.41
N THR A 10 15.83 12.11 -3.57
CA THR A 10 16.43 10.84 -4.00
C THR A 10 15.88 9.59 -3.32
N GLU A 11 15.26 9.74 -2.15
CA GLU A 11 14.83 8.62 -1.33
C GLU A 11 13.47 8.84 -0.68
N LEU A 12 12.75 7.72 -0.57
CA LEU A 12 11.59 7.53 0.28
C LEU A 12 12.02 6.78 1.54
N LYS A 13 11.68 7.33 2.70
CA LYS A 13 11.87 6.70 3.99
C LYS A 13 10.53 6.62 4.72
N PHE A 14 10.19 5.42 5.14
CA PHE A 14 9.05 5.18 6.04
C PHE A 14 9.59 4.76 7.40
N THR A 15 9.19 5.51 8.43
CA THR A 15 9.46 5.19 9.84
C THR A 15 8.20 4.62 10.45
N GLU A 16 8.28 3.41 10.99
CA GLU A 16 7.13 2.71 11.56
C GLU A 16 6.47 3.47 12.70
N PHE A 17 5.15 3.36 12.78
CA PHE A 17 4.39 3.73 13.96
C PHE A 17 4.51 2.60 15.01
N PRO A 18 4.52 2.93 16.31
CA PRO A 18 4.60 1.93 17.36
C PRO A 18 3.53 0.83 17.20
N SER A 19 3.94 -0.44 17.32
CA SER A 19 3.02 -1.58 17.23
C SER A 19 1.95 -1.58 18.32
N LYS A 20 2.23 -0.95 19.46
CA LYS A 20 1.27 -0.74 20.56
C LYS A 20 0.12 0.20 20.17
N GLU A 21 0.36 1.12 19.23
CA GLU A 21 -0.63 2.09 18.76
C GLU A 21 -1.38 1.56 17.54
N THR A 22 -0.66 0.94 16.61
CA THR A 22 -1.22 0.44 15.34
C THR A 22 -1.88 -0.93 15.45
N GLY A 23 -1.51 -1.73 16.45
CA GLY A 23 -1.85 -3.15 16.51
C GLY A 23 -1.06 -4.01 15.51
N ILE A 24 -0.90 -5.29 15.82
CA ILE A 24 -0.07 -6.22 15.04
C ILE A 24 -0.54 -6.33 13.57
N ALA A 25 -1.85 -6.22 13.34
CA ALA A 25 -2.45 -6.34 12.02
C ALA A 25 -2.15 -5.15 11.09
N LYS A 26 -2.03 -3.93 11.62
CA LYS A 26 -1.72 -2.71 10.85
C LYS A 26 -0.24 -2.33 10.88
N TYR A 27 0.55 -2.92 11.79
CA TYR A 27 1.98 -2.66 11.90
C TYR A 27 2.73 -2.91 10.60
N CYS A 28 3.51 -1.91 10.19
CA CYS A 28 4.37 -1.94 9.01
C CYS A 28 5.81 -1.64 9.44
N LYS A 29 6.76 -2.48 9.06
CA LYS A 29 8.18 -2.24 9.37
C LYS A 29 8.72 -1.06 8.59
N SER A 30 9.61 -0.32 9.24
CA SER A 30 10.36 0.77 8.62
C SER A 30 11.14 0.30 7.39
N PHE A 31 11.28 1.17 6.39
CA PHE A 31 12.11 0.91 5.22
C PHE A 31 12.65 2.20 4.62
N ARG A 32 13.72 2.07 3.83
CA ARG A 32 14.30 3.13 3.02
C ARG A 32 14.47 2.59 1.60
N LEU A 33 14.07 3.39 0.62
CA LEU A 33 14.10 3.00 -0.79
C LEU A 33 14.47 4.22 -1.63
N LYS A 34 15.35 4.03 -2.61
CA LYS A 34 15.65 5.10 -3.59
C LYS A 34 14.46 5.30 -4.50
N LEU A 35 14.17 6.55 -4.85
CA LEU A 35 12.99 6.88 -5.66
C LEU A 35 13.07 6.28 -7.06
N ASN A 36 14.28 6.21 -7.63
CA ASN A 36 14.52 5.54 -8.91
C ASN A 36 14.39 4.01 -8.87
N GLU A 37 14.29 3.39 -7.69
CA GLU A 37 14.03 1.95 -7.53
C GLU A 37 12.54 1.65 -7.41
N ILE A 38 11.68 2.66 -7.23
CA ILE A 38 10.23 2.48 -7.17
C ILE A 38 9.71 2.20 -8.57
N LYS A 39 9.04 1.06 -8.71
CA LYS A 39 8.46 0.60 -9.97
C LYS A 39 6.98 0.88 -10.05
N LEU A 40 6.23 0.57 -8.97
CA LEU A 40 4.80 0.80 -8.86
C LEU A 40 4.46 1.29 -7.45
N ILE A 41 3.40 2.09 -7.35
CA ILE A 41 2.71 2.34 -6.08
C ILE A 41 1.28 1.88 -6.25
N GLY A 42 0.77 1.14 -5.27
CA GLY A 42 -0.61 0.71 -5.24
C GLY A 42 -1.25 0.92 -3.88
N ILE A 43 -2.55 0.68 -3.83
CA ILE A 43 -3.36 0.68 -2.63
C ILE A 43 -3.98 -0.69 -2.41
N SER A 44 -4.19 -1.01 -1.15
CA SER A 44 -4.65 -2.31 -0.68
C SER A 44 -5.67 -2.11 0.45
N PRO A 45 -6.96 -1.96 0.13
CA PRO A 45 -8.03 -1.95 1.12
C PRO A 45 -8.10 -3.28 1.88
N ARG A 46 -8.28 -3.21 3.20
CA ARG A 46 -8.36 -4.36 4.12
C ARG A 46 -9.35 -4.10 5.24
N LEU A 47 -10.04 -5.16 5.69
CA LEU A 47 -10.81 -5.17 6.93
C LEU A 47 -9.92 -5.73 8.04
N VAL A 48 -9.62 -4.90 9.04
CA VAL A 48 -8.81 -5.28 10.19
C VAL A 48 -9.68 -5.20 11.44
N LEU A 49 -10.09 -6.36 11.97
CA LEU A 49 -10.99 -6.44 13.13
C LEU A 49 -12.26 -5.60 12.92
N ASP A 50 -12.88 -5.76 11.76
CA ASP A 50 -14.09 -5.04 11.31
C ASP A 50 -13.91 -3.54 10.98
N ASP A 51 -12.71 -2.98 11.16
CA ASP A 51 -12.37 -1.64 10.68
C ASP A 51 -11.89 -1.65 9.22
N GLU A 52 -12.41 -0.75 8.40
CA GLU A 52 -11.87 -0.44 7.08
C GLU A 52 -10.49 0.22 7.21
N CYS A 53 -9.52 -0.30 6.48
CA CYS A 53 -8.14 0.17 6.46
C CYS A 53 -7.61 0.17 5.04
N ILE A 54 -6.62 1.01 4.76
CA ILE A 54 -5.92 1.02 3.48
C ILE A 54 -4.40 0.95 3.70
N PHE A 55 -3.75 0.05 2.97
CA PHE A 55 -2.29 0.01 2.92
C PHE A 55 -1.80 0.59 1.61
N ILE A 56 -0.76 1.41 1.67
CA ILE A 56 -0.03 1.84 0.48
C ILE A 56 1.08 0.81 0.25
N LEU A 57 1.13 0.27 -0.96
CA LEU A 57 2.13 -0.69 -1.41
C LEU A 57 3.12 0.04 -2.30
N VAL A 58 4.38 0.04 -1.92
CA VAL A 58 5.47 0.55 -2.74
C VAL A 58 6.25 -0.65 -3.25
N ILE A 59 6.21 -0.90 -4.56
CA ILE A 59 6.85 -2.05 -5.20
C ILE A 59 8.12 -1.58 -5.88
N ASP A 60 9.25 -2.18 -5.52
CA ASP A 60 10.54 -1.85 -6.12
C ASP A 60 10.78 -2.59 -7.45
N LYS A 61 11.87 -2.24 -8.14
CA LYS A 61 12.30 -2.88 -9.38
C LYS A 61 12.63 -4.37 -9.25
N SER A 62 12.92 -4.83 -8.03
CA SER A 62 13.14 -6.24 -7.68
C SER A 62 11.84 -6.95 -7.30
N GLU A 63 10.67 -6.32 -7.53
CA GLU A 63 9.34 -6.84 -7.24
C GLU A 63 9.05 -7.04 -5.74
N LYS A 64 9.86 -6.42 -4.87
CA LYS A 64 9.64 -6.48 -3.43
C LYS A 64 8.59 -5.44 -3.02
N ILE A 65 7.65 -5.88 -2.19
CA ILE A 65 6.56 -5.05 -1.68
C ILE A 65 6.95 -4.46 -0.33
N HIS A 66 7.02 -3.13 -0.29
CA HIS A 66 7.14 -2.32 0.90
C HIS A 66 5.76 -1.75 1.26
N LEU A 67 5.49 -1.59 2.54
CA LEU A 67 4.14 -1.29 3.00
C LEU A 67 4.16 -0.09 3.92
N ILE A 68 3.18 0.77 3.74
CA ILE A 68 2.91 1.92 4.58
C ILE A 68 1.47 1.78 5.08
N SER A 69 1.27 1.97 6.39
CA SER A 69 -0.04 1.91 7.05
C SER A 69 -0.84 3.19 6.84
N ASP A 70 -2.16 3.09 6.81
CA ASP A 70 -3.15 4.18 6.89
C ASP A 70 -2.92 5.22 8.01
N HIS A 71 -2.11 4.92 9.04
CA HIS A 71 -1.75 5.90 10.07
C HIS A 71 -0.99 7.13 9.53
N VAL A 72 -0.57 7.10 8.26
CA VAL A 72 -0.02 8.26 7.56
C VAL A 72 -1.08 9.23 7.04
N MET A 73 -2.37 8.87 7.07
CA MET A 73 -3.46 9.74 6.62
C MET A 73 -3.48 11.05 7.40
N GLY A 74 -3.67 12.17 6.69
CA GLY A 74 -3.64 13.52 7.26
C GLY A 74 -2.26 14.01 7.69
N THR A 75 -1.18 13.28 7.39
CA THR A 75 0.19 13.73 7.68
C THR A 75 0.78 14.51 6.51
N LYS A 76 1.59 15.54 6.80
CA LYS A 76 2.37 16.29 5.78
C LYS A 76 3.30 15.38 4.97
N GLY A 77 3.74 14.27 5.55
CA GLY A 77 4.58 13.29 4.87
C GLY A 77 3.84 12.60 3.72
N LEU A 78 2.57 12.24 3.92
CA LEU A 78 1.71 11.69 2.88
C LEU A 78 1.44 12.73 1.78
N GLU A 79 1.10 13.97 2.15
CA GLU A 79 0.87 15.05 1.18
C GLU A 79 2.11 15.28 0.29
N SER A 80 3.31 15.25 0.89
CA SER A 80 4.57 15.39 0.16
C SER A 80 4.85 14.21 -0.76
N PHE A 81 4.51 12.99 -0.31
CA PHE A 81 4.62 11.77 -1.11
C PHE A 81 3.69 11.80 -2.33
N GLU A 82 2.41 12.13 -2.12
CA GLU A 82 1.42 12.26 -3.19
C GLU A 82 1.86 13.31 -4.22
N LYS A 83 2.30 14.48 -3.75
CA LYS A 83 2.80 15.55 -4.61
C LYS A 83 4.02 15.14 -5.43
N TYR A 84 4.98 14.43 -4.83
CA TYR A 84 6.20 14.02 -5.52
C TYR A 84 5.90 13.08 -6.70
N PHE A 85 5.02 12.09 -6.47
CA PHE A 85 4.65 11.12 -7.51
C PHE A 85 3.51 11.59 -8.42
N GLY A 86 2.94 12.76 -8.17
CA GLY A 86 1.80 13.30 -8.92
C GLY A 86 0.54 12.44 -8.76
N LEU A 87 0.32 11.90 -7.55
CA LEU A 87 -0.83 11.06 -7.23
C LEU A 87 -2.07 11.91 -6.96
N GLU A 88 -3.24 11.35 -7.24
CA GLU A 88 -4.47 11.79 -6.58
C GLU A 88 -4.36 11.50 -5.07
N SER A 89 -5.14 12.21 -4.25
CA SER A 89 -5.11 11.98 -2.81
C SER A 89 -5.50 10.55 -2.50
N ILE A 90 -4.66 9.82 -1.77
CA ILE A 90 -4.91 8.43 -1.40
C ILE A 90 -6.15 8.34 -0.50
N GLN A 91 -6.46 9.39 0.25
CA GLN A 91 -7.71 9.48 1.00
C GLN A 91 -8.93 9.58 0.08
N GLU A 92 -8.86 10.35 -1.01
CA GLU A 92 -9.92 10.40 -2.02
C GLU A 92 -10.03 9.07 -2.76
N GLU A 93 -8.91 8.43 -3.10
CA GLU A 93 -8.92 7.09 -3.70
C GLU A 93 -9.57 6.05 -2.81
N TRP A 94 -9.31 6.11 -1.50
CA TRP A 94 -9.94 5.23 -0.53
C TRP A 94 -11.46 5.42 -0.50
N SER A 95 -11.95 6.65 -0.60
CA SER A 95 -13.39 6.94 -0.61
C SER A 95 -14.14 6.42 -1.84
N LYS A 96 -13.43 6.04 -2.91
CA LYS A 96 -14.01 5.38 -4.09
C LYS A 96 -14.33 3.89 -3.85
N LEU A 97 -13.86 3.31 -2.75
CA LEU A 97 -13.96 1.89 -2.45
C LEU A 97 -15.18 1.58 -1.60
N GLU A 98 -15.86 0.48 -1.88
CA GLU A 98 -16.98 0.01 -1.08
C GLU A 98 -16.50 -0.86 0.09
N TYR A 99 -17.36 -1.09 1.09
CA TYR A 99 -17.04 -1.96 2.23
C TYR A 99 -16.53 -3.35 1.76
N ASP A 100 -17.18 -3.91 0.75
CA ASP A 100 -16.86 -5.25 0.23
C ASP A 100 -15.48 -5.36 -0.44
N ASP A 101 -14.90 -4.23 -0.84
CA ASP A 101 -13.56 -4.16 -1.41
C ASP A 101 -12.47 -4.43 -0.37
N HIS A 102 -12.77 -4.12 0.89
CA HIS A 102 -11.88 -4.28 2.04
C HIS A 102 -11.72 -5.75 2.48
N TYR A 103 -12.48 -6.68 1.91
CA TYR A 103 -12.20 -8.12 2.03
C TYR A 103 -10.94 -8.57 1.27
N GLY A 104 -10.06 -7.63 0.91
CA GLY A 104 -8.80 -7.91 0.25
C GLY A 104 -8.97 -8.50 -1.14
N LYS A 105 -10.02 -8.11 -1.86
CA LYS A 105 -10.29 -8.58 -3.23
C LYS A 105 -9.65 -7.69 -4.29
N ILE A 106 -9.46 -6.42 -3.98
CA ILE A 106 -8.94 -5.45 -4.91
C ILE A 106 -7.67 -4.83 -4.35
N ASP A 107 -6.60 -4.86 -5.13
CA ASP A 107 -5.45 -3.99 -4.90
C ASP A 107 -5.23 -3.25 -6.23
N LYS A 108 -5.12 -1.93 -6.16
CA LYS A 108 -5.11 -1.06 -7.35
C LYS A 108 -3.79 -0.35 -7.48
N VAL A 109 -3.28 -0.26 -8.70
CA VAL A 109 -2.11 0.56 -9.01
C VAL A 109 -2.56 2.03 -9.04
N ILE A 110 -1.82 2.91 -8.37
CA ILE A 110 -2.01 4.37 -8.43
C ILE A 110 -0.80 5.09 -9.05
N TYR A 111 0.32 4.40 -9.20
CA TYR A 111 1.50 4.86 -9.93
C TYR A 111 2.21 3.70 -10.64
N PRO A 112 2.69 3.89 -11.88
CA PRO A 112 2.66 5.13 -12.65
C PRO A 112 1.30 5.34 -13.32
N LYS A 113 1.07 6.55 -13.85
CA LYS A 113 -0.23 6.99 -14.36
C LYS A 113 -0.76 6.12 -15.50
N GLU A 114 0.11 5.52 -16.31
CA GLU A 114 -0.26 4.66 -17.44
C GLU A 114 -0.93 3.36 -16.99
N LYS A 115 -0.72 2.96 -15.73
CA LYS A 115 -1.24 1.73 -15.13
C LYS A 115 -2.30 2.01 -14.06
N TYR A 116 -2.76 3.27 -13.97
CA TYR A 116 -3.69 3.73 -12.96
C TYR A 116 -4.97 2.88 -12.92
N TRP A 117 -5.36 2.46 -11.73
CA TRP A 117 -6.51 1.63 -11.38
C TRP A 117 -6.52 0.20 -11.96
N ASN A 118 -5.43 -0.25 -12.57
CA ASN A 118 -5.27 -1.65 -12.94
C ASN A 118 -5.08 -2.53 -11.69
N ASP A 119 -5.49 -3.79 -11.80
CA ASP A 119 -5.31 -4.79 -10.73
C ASP A 119 -3.82 -5.05 -10.49
N LEU A 120 -3.32 -4.75 -9.28
CA LEU A 120 -1.92 -4.93 -8.91
C LEU A 120 -1.51 -6.42 -8.92
N PHE A 121 -2.42 -7.31 -8.57
CA PHE A 121 -2.19 -8.75 -8.51
C PHE A 121 -3.12 -9.51 -9.46
N ASP A 122 -2.62 -10.64 -9.97
CA ASP A 122 -3.39 -11.55 -10.80
C ASP A 122 -4.47 -12.26 -9.95
N LYS A 123 -5.65 -12.47 -10.54
CA LYS A 123 -6.77 -13.19 -9.91
C LYS A 123 -6.42 -14.67 -9.72
N ASP A 124 -5.72 -14.98 -8.63
CA ASP A 124 -5.32 -16.33 -8.25
C ASP A 124 -5.96 -16.81 -6.93
N TRP A 125 -5.68 -18.06 -6.56
CA TRP A 125 -6.25 -18.66 -5.35
C TRP A 125 -5.72 -18.03 -4.06
N LYS A 126 -4.53 -17.43 -4.05
CA LYS A 126 -3.98 -16.77 -2.85
C LYS A 126 -4.78 -15.51 -2.54
N LEU A 127 -5.15 -14.73 -3.56
CA LEU A 127 -6.07 -13.60 -3.40
C LEU A 127 -7.44 -14.04 -2.90
N LYS A 128 -7.98 -15.17 -3.39
CA LYS A 128 -9.25 -15.70 -2.89
C LYS A 128 -9.19 -16.06 -1.40
N ILE A 129 -8.11 -16.71 -0.96
CA ILE A 129 -7.93 -17.06 0.45
C ILE A 129 -7.68 -15.83 1.31
N ARG A 130 -7.09 -14.77 0.76
CA ARG A 130 -6.88 -13.51 1.47
C ARG A 130 -8.18 -12.92 2.01
N THR A 131 -9.32 -13.14 1.35
CA THR A 131 -10.65 -12.76 1.87
C THR A 131 -11.00 -13.43 3.20
N LEU A 132 -10.57 -14.67 3.40
CA LEU A 132 -10.81 -15.39 4.66
C LEU A 132 -9.94 -14.89 5.81
N TYR A 133 -8.86 -14.16 5.51
CA TYR A 133 -7.88 -13.67 6.46
C TYR A 133 -7.62 -12.17 6.27
N SER A 134 -8.64 -11.40 5.86
CA SER A 134 -8.49 -9.98 5.53
C SER A 134 -7.90 -9.17 6.69
N TRP A 135 -8.10 -9.65 7.93
CA TRP A 135 -7.60 -9.05 9.16
C TRP A 135 -6.11 -9.31 9.44
N ILE A 136 -5.46 -10.22 8.72
CA ILE A 136 -4.02 -10.48 8.85
C ILE A 136 -3.31 -10.02 7.58
N LYS A 137 -2.05 -9.63 7.75
CA LYS A 137 -1.14 -9.23 6.68
C LYS A 137 0.04 -10.19 6.46
N PRO A 138 -0.16 -11.45 6.02
CA PRO A 138 0.97 -12.35 5.78
C PRO A 138 1.52 -12.13 4.37
N LYS A 139 2.84 -12.00 4.27
CA LYS A 139 3.55 -11.77 3.00
C LYS A 139 3.27 -12.84 1.93
N SER A 140 2.94 -14.05 2.35
CA SER A 140 2.61 -15.17 1.46
C SER A 140 1.28 -15.00 0.71
N PHE A 141 0.37 -14.13 1.17
CA PHE A 141 -0.97 -13.95 0.58
C PHE A 141 -1.08 -12.84 -0.45
N TYR A 142 0.02 -12.16 -0.81
CA TYR A 142 -0.06 -11.06 -1.75
C TYR A 142 -0.48 -11.43 -3.17
N GLY A 143 -0.87 -12.68 -3.48
CA GLY A 143 -1.12 -13.07 -4.88
C GLY A 143 0.16 -12.97 -5.72
N ASN A 144 0.09 -13.33 -6.98
CA ASN A 144 1.18 -13.07 -7.91
C ASN A 144 1.02 -11.65 -8.48
N LEU A 145 2.09 -10.86 -8.49
CA LEU A 145 2.09 -9.54 -9.12
C LEU A 145 1.68 -9.68 -10.59
N ASN A 146 0.74 -8.83 -11.01
CA ASN A 146 0.23 -8.87 -12.38
C ASN A 146 1.33 -8.45 -13.34
N LYS A 147 1.88 -9.42 -14.08
CA LYS A 147 3.02 -9.19 -14.98
C LYS A 147 2.70 -8.22 -16.11
N LYS A 148 1.43 -7.97 -16.44
CA LYS A 148 1.05 -6.91 -17.40
C LYS A 148 1.32 -5.51 -16.85
N ASN A 149 1.32 -5.36 -15.53
CA ASN A 149 1.60 -4.09 -14.85
C ASN A 149 3.06 -3.97 -14.41
N VAL A 150 3.83 -5.06 -14.42
CA VAL A 150 5.21 -5.10 -13.91
C VAL A 150 6.21 -5.30 -15.07
N GLY A 151 5.82 -5.96 -16.16
CA GLY A 151 6.59 -6.05 -17.41
C GLY A 151 6.43 -4.84 -18.29
#